data_AF-A0A9Q6I6Y1-F1
#
_entry.id   AF-A0A9Q6I6Y1-F1
#
_cell.length_a   1.000
_cell.length_b   1.000
_cell.length_c   1.000
_cell.angle_alpha   90.00
_cell.angle_beta   90.00
_cell.angle_gamma   90.00
#
_symmetry.space_group_name_H-M   'P 1'
#
loop_
_entity.id
_entity.type
_entity.pdbx_description
1 polymer ?
#
loop_
_entity_poly.entity_id
_entity_poly.type
_entity_poly.pdbx_seq_one_letter_code
_entity_poly.pdbx_strand_id
1 'polypeptide(L)'
;MATAMMNTHKAFKRLQRAGINDRQAEVMVDIFAQIQQDNALSRADVMQAFTRHNQHILRLSKQSENMETDLSVLRTVFGSLKSDVSILRTDFDSLKSDVSVLRTDVDTLKSDVSILRTDVDTLKSDVSVLRTDVDTLKSDVSVLRTDVDSLKSDVSVLRTDVDSLKSDVSVLRTDVDTLKSDVSVLRTDVDSLKSDVSVLRTDVDSLKSDVSVLRTDVNSLKTDVNRLTMDVSTLRTDVDEIRTDVGGLKNDMCWVKRLLMVMTTTLLMAAMKYMLV
;
A
#
# COMPACT_ATOMS: atom_id res chain seq x y z
N MET A 1 135.75 14.53 44.32
CA MET A 1 136.95 15.35 44.65
C MET A 1 137.64 14.73 45.85
N ALA A 2 138.81 14.12 45.67
CA ALA A 2 139.58 13.58 46.78
C ALA A 2 140.17 14.75 47.59
N THR A 3 139.63 15.01 48.78
CA THR A 3 140.24 15.93 49.75
C THR A 3 141.54 15.28 50.20
N ALA A 4 142.69 15.81 49.77
CA ALA A 4 143.99 15.32 50.22
C ALA A 4 144.13 15.64 51.71
N MET A 5 143.82 14.67 52.58
CA MET A 5 144.03 14.80 54.02
C MET A 5 145.51 15.07 54.30
N MET A 6 145.78 16.04 55.18
CA MET A 6 147.14 16.42 55.54
C MET A 6 147.87 15.23 56.17
N ASN A 7 149.07 14.89 55.68
CA ASN A 7 149.91 13.88 56.31
C ASN A 7 150.51 14.47 57.60
N THR A 8 149.88 14.15 58.73
CA THR A 8 150.17 14.68 60.07
C THR A 8 151.65 14.54 60.43
N HIS A 9 152.26 13.39 60.13
CA HIS A 9 153.68 13.12 60.35
C HIS A 9 154.61 14.06 59.55
N LYS A 10 154.27 14.33 58.27
CA LYS A 10 155.06 15.21 57.40
C LYS A 10 154.88 16.70 57.77
N ALA A 11 153.69 17.09 58.23
CA ALA A 11 153.40 18.44 58.71
C ALA A 11 154.13 18.73 60.05
N PHE A 12 154.11 17.77 60.99
CA PHE A 12 154.81 17.85 62.27
C PHE A 12 156.33 18.08 62.11
N LYS A 13 157.00 17.27 61.28
CA LYS A 13 158.44 17.43 60.98
C LYS A 13 158.79 18.76 60.32
N ARG A 14 157.86 19.38 59.58
CA ARG A 14 158.07 20.69 58.96
C ARG A 14 158.01 21.83 59.99
N LEU A 15 157.13 21.71 60.99
CA LEU A 15 157.02 22.69 62.09
C LEU A 15 158.25 22.64 63.00
N GLN A 16 158.78 21.44 63.31
CA GLN A 16 160.04 21.29 64.04
C GLN A 16 161.21 22.02 63.33
N ARG A 17 161.33 21.85 62.00
CA ARG A 17 162.38 22.53 61.21
C ARG A 17 162.23 24.05 61.16
N ALA A 18 161.04 24.58 61.42
CA ALA A 18 160.79 26.01 61.53
C ALA A 18 161.13 26.58 62.93
N GLY A 19 161.67 25.77 63.84
CA GLY A 19 162.07 26.19 65.19
C GLY A 19 160.96 26.09 66.25
N ILE A 20 159.83 25.44 65.93
CA ILE A 20 158.72 25.22 66.87
C ILE A 20 159.03 23.96 67.70
N ASN A 21 158.88 24.05 69.04
CA ASN A 21 159.15 22.91 69.93
C ASN A 21 158.09 21.80 69.77
N ASP A 22 158.46 20.57 70.13
CA ASP A 22 157.65 19.36 69.88
C ASP A 22 156.21 19.49 70.38
N ARG A 23 156.02 20.06 71.58
CA ARG A 23 154.70 20.21 72.19
C ARG A 23 153.83 21.22 71.45
N GLN A 24 154.41 22.31 70.95
CA GLN A 24 153.70 23.28 70.11
C GLN A 24 153.41 22.74 68.71
N ALA A 25 154.34 21.97 68.12
CA ALA A 25 154.15 21.34 66.81
C ALA A 25 153.04 20.27 66.84
N GLU A 26 152.91 19.52 67.93
CA GLU A 26 151.89 18.48 68.13
C GLU A 26 150.51 19.12 68.22
N VAL A 27 150.36 20.12 69.09
CA VAL A 27 149.12 20.88 69.25
C VAL A 27 148.69 21.55 67.94
N MET A 28 149.62 22.13 67.18
CA MET A 28 149.30 22.71 65.88
C MET A 28 148.82 21.67 64.86
N VAL A 29 149.47 20.50 64.79
CA VAL A 29 149.06 19.43 63.86
C VAL A 29 147.71 18.86 64.24
N ASP A 30 147.44 18.68 65.54
CA ASP A 30 146.15 18.21 66.04
C ASP A 30 145.02 19.20 65.76
N ILE A 31 145.23 20.50 66.01
CA ILE A 31 144.26 21.55 65.65
C ILE A 31 144.00 21.54 64.15
N PHE A 32 145.04 21.44 63.32
CA PHE A 32 144.87 21.46 61.86
C PHE A 32 144.21 20.18 61.33
N ALA A 33 144.49 19.03 61.93
CA ALA A 33 143.85 17.75 61.62
C ALA A 33 142.36 17.79 62.01
N GLN A 34 142.05 18.33 63.19
CA GLN A 34 140.68 18.54 63.65
C GLN A 34 139.92 19.47 62.71
N ILE A 35 140.51 20.60 62.32
CA ILE A 35 139.92 21.53 61.34
C ILE A 35 139.67 20.84 59.99
N GLN A 36 140.59 20.00 59.50
CA GLN A 36 140.40 19.26 58.25
C GLN A 36 139.27 18.22 58.37
N GLN A 37 139.15 17.56 59.51
CA GLN A 37 138.09 16.58 59.78
C GLN A 37 136.73 17.25 59.96
N ASP A 38 136.64 18.35 60.70
CA ASP A 38 135.41 19.14 60.87
C ASP A 38 134.97 19.77 59.54
N ASN A 39 135.91 20.26 58.72
CA ASN A 39 135.61 20.72 57.37
C ASN A 39 135.13 19.57 56.45
N ALA A 40 135.70 18.37 56.59
CA ALA A 40 135.26 17.20 55.81
C ALA A 40 133.86 16.72 56.23
N LEU A 41 133.55 16.72 57.54
CA LEU A 41 132.24 16.41 58.10
C LEU A 41 131.21 17.46 57.69
N SER A 42 131.51 18.74 57.86
CA SER A 42 130.65 19.86 57.41
C SER A 42 130.37 19.78 55.90
N ARG A 43 131.37 19.46 55.08
CA ARG A 43 131.19 19.24 53.64
C ARG A 43 130.31 18.02 53.34
N ALA A 44 130.44 16.94 54.11
CA ALA A 44 129.59 15.75 53.97
C ALA A 44 128.14 16.04 54.36
N ASP A 45 127.91 16.78 55.44
CA ASP A 45 126.58 17.21 55.91
C ASP A 45 125.91 18.14 54.89
N VAL A 46 126.66 19.10 54.33
CA VAL A 46 126.17 19.97 53.24
C VAL A 46 125.83 19.14 52.01
N MET A 47 126.67 18.18 51.63
CA MET A 47 126.40 17.32 50.46
C MET A 47 125.20 16.40 50.69
N GLN A 48 125.02 15.90 51.92
CA GLN A 48 123.87 15.09 52.29
C GLN A 48 122.58 15.93 52.32
N ALA A 49 122.63 17.14 52.86
CA ALA A 49 121.52 18.09 52.84
C ALA A 49 121.15 18.47 51.39
N PHE A 50 122.13 18.74 50.53
CA PHE A 50 121.92 18.99 49.11
C PHE A 50 121.26 17.79 48.41
N THR A 51 121.72 16.57 48.71
CA THR A 51 121.14 15.33 48.15
C THR A 51 119.69 15.14 48.61
N ARG A 52 119.40 15.33 49.91
CA ARG A 52 118.03 15.26 50.46
C ARG A 52 117.13 16.32 49.83
N HIS A 53 117.62 17.54 49.67
CA HIS A 53 116.88 18.63 49.05
C HIS A 53 116.59 18.34 47.58
N ASN A 54 117.57 17.82 46.83
CA ASN A 54 117.38 17.44 45.43
C ASN A 54 116.37 16.29 45.27
N GLN A 55 116.40 15.29 46.16
CA GLN A 55 115.37 14.25 46.22
C GLN A 55 113.97 14.82 46.53
N HIS A 56 113.88 15.81 47.42
CA HIS A 56 112.61 16.47 47.73
C HIS A 56 112.07 17.26 46.52
N ILE A 57 112.93 17.99 45.81
CA ILE A 57 112.59 18.68 44.56
C ILE A 57 112.04 17.68 43.53
N LEU A 58 112.69 16.52 43.36
CA LEU A 58 112.22 15.48 42.45
C LEU A 58 110.83 14.93 42.84
N ARG A 59 110.57 14.73 44.14
CA ARG A 59 109.23 14.30 44.61
C ARG A 59 108.17 15.35 44.33
N LEU A 60 108.46 16.63 44.61
CA LEU A 60 107.54 17.74 44.32
C LEU A 60 107.28 17.89 42.82
N SER A 61 108.31 17.72 41.98
CA SER A 61 108.16 17.74 40.52
C SER A 61 107.25 16.61 40.05
N LYS A 62 107.42 15.39 40.56
CA LYS A 62 106.54 14.26 40.24
C LYS A 62 105.10 14.50 40.69
N GLN A 63 104.92 15.08 41.88
CA GLN A 63 103.60 15.44 42.39
C GLN A 63 102.92 16.50 41.51
N SER A 64 103.65 17.51 41.05
CA SER A 64 103.13 18.53 40.13
C SER A 64 102.67 17.92 38.81
N GLU A 65 103.47 17.00 38.25
CA GLU A 65 103.13 16.27 37.00
C GLU A 65 101.86 15.42 37.16
N ASN A 66 101.70 14.75 38.31
CA ASN A 66 100.48 14.00 38.63
C ASN A 66 99.26 14.92 38.81
N MET A 67 99.42 16.06 39.50
CA MET A 67 98.32 17.04 39.65
C MET A 67 97.88 17.63 38.31
N GLU A 68 98.83 17.85 37.39
CA GLU A 68 98.54 18.36 36.05
C GLU A 68 97.77 17.33 35.20
N THR A 69 98.12 16.05 35.32
CA THR A 69 97.38 14.95 34.68
C THR A 69 95.97 14.80 35.27
N ASP A 70 95.80 14.83 36.58
CA ASP A 70 94.47 14.79 37.23
C ASP A 70 93.59 15.98 36.82
N LEU A 71 94.15 17.19 36.75
CA LEU A 71 93.44 18.39 36.29
C LEU A 71 93.00 18.25 34.83
N SER A 72 93.85 17.65 33.98
CA SER A 72 93.51 17.38 32.58
C SER A 72 92.35 16.38 32.47
N VAL A 73 92.39 15.28 33.23
CA VAL A 73 91.30 14.30 33.28
C VAL A 73 90.01 14.94 33.77
N LEU A 74 90.06 15.70 34.88
CA LEU A 74 88.90 16.39 35.44
C LEU A 74 88.29 17.38 34.45
N ARG A 75 89.11 18.12 33.70
CA ARG A 75 88.65 19.05 32.65
C ARG A 75 87.91 18.30 31.54
N THR A 76 88.39 17.12 31.17
CA THR A 76 87.80 16.28 30.13
C THR A 76 86.46 15.72 30.59
N VAL A 77 86.39 15.17 31.80
CA VAL A 77 85.16 14.65 32.41
C VAL A 77 84.12 15.76 32.58
N PHE A 78 84.54 16.95 33.05
CA PHE A 78 83.63 18.10 33.19
C PHE A 78 83.09 18.55 31.83
N GLY A 79 83.92 18.52 30.77
CA GLY A 79 83.49 18.77 29.39
C GLY A 79 82.43 17.77 28.92
N SER A 80 82.64 16.47 29.16
CA SER A 80 81.67 15.40 28.87
C SER A 80 80.36 15.61 29.60
N LEU A 81 80.41 15.80 30.92
CA LEU A 81 79.22 15.97 31.75
C LEU A 81 78.42 17.21 31.32
N LYS A 82 79.10 18.29 30.95
CA LYS A 82 78.44 19.49 30.41
C LYS A 82 77.73 19.19 29.09
N SER A 83 78.31 18.35 28.23
CA SER A 83 77.67 17.90 26.99
C SER A 83 76.44 17.03 27.28
N ASP A 84 76.56 16.05 28.18
CA ASP A 84 75.46 15.15 28.55
C ASP A 84 74.28 15.92 29.16
N VAL A 85 74.55 16.91 30.01
CA VAL A 85 73.52 17.81 30.57
C VAL A 85 72.85 18.63 29.46
N SER A 86 73.59 19.06 28.44
CA SER A 86 73.02 19.77 27.30
C SER A 86 72.08 18.88 26.49
N ILE A 87 72.47 17.62 26.26
CA ILE A 87 71.65 16.62 25.53
C ILE A 87 70.39 16.30 26.33
N LEU A 88 70.51 16.03 27.63
CA LEU A 88 69.37 15.73 28.48
C LEU A 88 68.36 16.89 28.52
N ARG A 89 68.84 18.14 28.46
CA ARG A 89 67.98 19.31 28.37
C ARG A 89 67.23 19.36 27.04
N THR A 90 67.87 19.08 25.92
CA THR A 90 67.18 19.03 24.61
C THR A 90 66.16 17.90 24.56
N ASP A 91 66.49 16.73 25.10
CA ASP A 91 65.57 15.59 25.15
C ASP A 91 64.36 15.89 26.04
N PHE A 92 64.57 16.56 27.18
CA PHE A 92 63.49 17.01 28.05
C PHE A 92 62.57 18.02 27.38
N ASP A 93 63.14 18.99 26.66
CA ASP A 93 62.36 19.97 25.90
C ASP A 93 61.57 19.30 24.76
N SER A 94 62.15 18.30 24.08
CA SER A 94 61.46 17.49 23.07
C SER A 94 60.30 16.69 23.67
N LEU A 95 60.54 15.98 24.78
CA LEU A 95 59.51 15.19 25.46
C LEU A 95 58.35 16.08 25.94
N LYS A 96 58.66 17.29 26.42
CA LYS A 96 57.65 18.28 26.82
C LYS A 96 56.79 18.70 25.62
N SER A 97 57.39 18.87 24.45
CA SER A 97 56.68 19.15 23.21
C SER A 97 55.76 17.99 22.82
N ASP A 98 56.26 16.75 22.84
CA ASP A 98 55.49 15.55 22.50
C ASP A 98 54.29 15.36 23.44
N VAL A 99 54.48 15.60 24.74
CA VAL A 99 53.39 15.56 25.73
C VAL A 99 52.33 16.63 25.44
N SER A 100 52.74 17.81 24.97
CA SER A 100 51.80 18.86 24.57
C SER A 100 50.98 18.46 23.34
N VAL A 101 51.62 17.87 22.33
CA VAL A 101 50.93 17.38 21.12
C VAL A 101 49.94 16.27 21.48
N LEU A 102 50.38 15.28 22.26
CA LEU A 102 49.53 14.17 22.67
C LEU A 102 48.31 14.65 23.47
N ARG A 103 48.45 15.71 24.28
CA ARG A 103 47.33 16.32 24.99
C ARG A 103 46.32 16.92 24.02
N THR A 104 46.76 17.63 22.99
CA THR A 104 45.89 18.18 21.94
C THR A 104 45.20 17.06 21.15
N ASP A 105 45.89 15.98 20.82
CA ASP A 105 45.30 14.82 20.13
C ASP A 105 44.22 14.15 20.98
N VAL A 106 44.47 13.99 22.29
CA VAL A 106 43.47 13.45 23.23
C VAL A 106 42.24 14.33 23.32
N ASP A 107 42.41 15.66 23.36
CA ASP A 107 41.28 16.59 23.41
C ASP A 107 40.48 16.59 22.09
N THR A 108 41.16 16.49 20.95
CA THR A 108 40.52 16.29 19.63
C THR A 108 39.72 15.00 19.59
N LEU A 109 40.32 13.88 20.00
CA LEU A 109 39.66 12.57 19.99
C LEU A 109 38.43 12.54 20.91
N LYS A 110 38.48 13.23 22.06
CA LYS A 110 37.29 13.40 22.93
C LYS A 110 36.17 14.15 22.23
N SER A 111 36.49 15.20 21.48
CA SER A 111 35.51 15.95 20.69
C SER A 111 34.89 15.05 19.62
N ASP A 112 35.70 14.31 18.86
CA ASP A 112 35.22 13.41 17.82
C ASP A 112 34.31 12.31 18.39
N VAL A 113 34.67 11.73 19.54
CA VAL A 113 33.82 10.75 20.24
C VAL A 113 32.49 11.35 20.67
N SER A 114 32.47 12.62 21.11
CA SER A 114 31.23 13.32 21.47
C SER A 114 30.33 13.58 20.26
N ILE A 115 30.92 13.95 19.12
CA ILE A 115 30.20 14.15 17.85
C ILE A 115 29.61 12.81 17.40
N LEU A 116 30.43 11.76 17.34
CA LEU A 116 29.99 10.43 16.91
C LEU A 116 28.86 9.88 17.78
N ARG A 117 28.88 10.17 19.09
CA ARG A 117 27.79 9.80 20.00
C ARG A 117 26.49 10.51 19.63
N THR A 118 26.57 11.79 19.29
CA THR A 118 25.41 12.59 18.86
C THR A 118 24.85 12.09 17.52
N ASP A 119 25.72 11.73 16.58
CA ASP A 119 25.33 11.16 15.29
C ASP A 119 24.64 9.79 15.47
N VAL A 120 25.16 8.94 16.36
CA VAL A 120 24.54 7.65 16.70
C VAL A 120 23.15 7.83 17.32
N ASP A 121 22.99 8.79 18.21
CA ASP A 121 21.70 9.06 18.85
C ASP A 121 20.69 9.65 17.83
N THR A 122 21.14 10.51 16.92
CA THR A 122 20.34 11.00 15.78
C THR A 122 19.90 9.85 14.88
N LEU A 123 20.83 8.99 14.47
CA LEU A 123 20.53 7.86 13.59
C LEU A 123 19.55 6.86 14.23
N LYS A 124 19.63 6.65 15.55
CA LYS A 124 18.64 5.83 16.28
C LYS A 124 17.25 6.45 16.22
N SER A 125 17.15 7.77 16.36
CA SER A 125 15.88 8.49 16.24
C SER A 125 15.29 8.34 14.84
N ASP A 126 16.11 8.55 13.80
CA ASP A 126 15.69 8.41 12.40
C ASP A 126 15.21 6.99 12.09
N VAL A 127 15.91 5.97 12.57
CA VAL A 127 15.50 4.55 12.43
C VAL A 127 14.15 4.29 13.13
N SER A 128 13.90 4.91 14.29
CA SER A 128 12.62 4.77 15.00
C SER A 128 11.47 5.43 14.23
N VAL A 129 11.69 6.60 13.63
CA VAL A 129 10.71 7.28 12.78
C VAL A 129 10.41 6.43 11.55
N LEU A 130 11.46 5.97 10.84
CA LEU A 130 11.29 5.16 9.64
C LEU A 130 10.53 3.85 9.92
N ARG A 131 10.74 3.24 11.09
CA ARG A 131 9.98 2.05 11.50
C ARG A 131 8.49 2.35 11.67
N THR A 132 8.16 3.51 12.25
CA THR A 132 6.77 3.96 12.42
C THR A 132 6.11 4.24 11.08
N ASP A 133 6.84 4.87 10.16
CA ASP A 133 6.36 5.13 8.79
C ASP A 133 6.09 3.83 8.03
N VAL A 134 6.98 2.84 8.15
CA VAL A 134 6.81 1.50 7.54
C VAL A 134 5.58 0.79 8.10
N ASP A 135 5.35 0.85 9.40
CA ASP A 135 4.19 0.21 10.03
C ASP A 135 2.88 0.93 9.62
N THR A 136 2.90 2.25 9.49
CA THR A 136 1.78 3.05 8.95
C THR A 136 1.47 2.65 7.51
N LEU A 137 2.49 2.60 6.65
CA LEU A 137 2.32 2.24 5.24
C LEU A 137 1.77 0.81 5.06
N LYS A 138 2.17 -0.13 5.91
CA LYS A 138 1.58 -1.49 5.93
C LYS A 138 0.10 -1.48 6.27
N SER A 139 -0.31 -0.65 7.24
CA SER A 139 -1.71 -0.49 7.60
C SER A 139 -2.51 0.07 6.43
N ASP A 140 -2.02 1.13 5.79
CA ASP A 140 -2.67 1.76 4.63
C ASP A 140 -2.82 0.78 3.46
N VAL A 141 -1.79 -0.02 3.18
CA VAL A 141 -1.85 -1.07 2.14
C VAL A 141 -2.90 -2.14 2.48
N SER A 142 -3.05 -2.49 3.76
CA SER A 142 -4.07 -3.46 4.19
C SER A 142 -5.49 -2.91 4.02
N VAL A 143 -5.70 -1.62 4.34
CA VAL A 143 -7.00 -0.94 4.13
C VAL A 143 -7.32 -0.89 2.63
N LEU A 144 -6.37 -0.42 1.82
CA LEU A 144 -6.57 -0.30 0.37
C LEU A 144 -6.88 -1.65 -0.27
N ARG A 145 -6.26 -2.74 0.20
CA ARG A 145 -6.58 -4.09 -0.27
C ARG A 145 -8.02 -4.49 0.06
N THR A 146 -8.50 -4.16 1.25
CA THR A 146 -9.88 -4.42 1.67
C THR A 146 -10.87 -3.63 0.82
N ASP A 147 -10.58 -2.36 0.54
CA ASP A 147 -11.40 -1.50 -0.31
C ASP A 147 -11.49 -2.03 -1.76
N VAL A 148 -10.35 -2.51 -2.31
CA VAL A 148 -10.31 -3.13 -3.64
C VAL A 148 -11.16 -4.40 -3.69
N ASP A 149 -11.09 -5.25 -2.66
CA ASP A 149 -11.89 -6.47 -2.59
C ASP A 149 -13.39 -6.14 -2.47
N SER A 150 -13.76 -5.11 -1.69
CA SER A 150 -15.14 -4.62 -1.60
C SER A 150 -15.65 -4.10 -2.95
N LEU A 151 -14.87 -3.25 -3.63
CA LEU A 151 -15.26 -2.68 -4.91
C LEU A 151 -15.42 -3.77 -5.98
N LYS A 152 -14.59 -4.82 -5.94
CA LYS A 152 -14.72 -5.97 -6.84
C LYS A 152 -16.02 -6.74 -6.59
N SER A 153 -16.44 -6.87 -5.34
CA SER A 153 -17.74 -7.46 -4.97
C SER A 153 -18.89 -6.61 -5.53
N ASP A 154 -18.85 -5.29 -5.31
CA ASP A 154 -19.89 -4.37 -5.80
C ASP A 154 -20.02 -4.40 -7.33
N VAL A 155 -18.89 -4.44 -8.05
CA VAL A 155 -18.88 -4.59 -9.51
C VAL A 155 -19.52 -5.92 -9.94
N SER A 156 -19.31 -7.00 -9.20
CA SER A 156 -19.92 -8.30 -9.50
C SER A 156 -21.45 -8.29 -9.30
N VAL A 157 -21.92 -7.64 -8.23
CA VAL A 157 -23.35 -7.45 -7.97
C VAL A 157 -23.98 -6.61 -9.07
N LEU A 158 -23.40 -5.45 -9.38
CA LEU A 158 -23.91 -4.56 -10.43
C LEU A 158 -23.99 -5.24 -11.80
N ARG A 159 -23.01 -6.11 -12.10
CA ARG A 159 -23.02 -6.90 -13.35
C ARG A 159 -24.19 -7.89 -13.39
N THR A 160 -24.50 -8.51 -12.27
CA THR A 160 -25.65 -9.42 -12.13
C THR A 160 -26.96 -8.66 -12.30
N ASP A 161 -27.08 -7.48 -11.68
CA ASP A 161 -28.26 -6.62 -11.79
C ASP A 161 -28.49 -6.15 -13.24
N VAL A 162 -27.42 -5.78 -13.94
CA VAL A 162 -27.49 -5.40 -15.36
C VAL A 162 -27.98 -6.56 -16.24
N ASP A 163 -27.51 -7.78 -15.99
CA ASP A 163 -27.95 -8.95 -16.74
C ASP A 163 -29.41 -9.32 -16.43
N SER A 164 -29.85 -9.18 -15.18
CA SER A 164 -31.27 -9.31 -14.79
C SER A 164 -32.14 -8.29 -15.52
N LEU A 165 -31.74 -7.01 -15.50
CA LEU A 165 -32.51 -5.95 -16.15
C LEU A 165 -32.60 -6.14 -17.68
N LYS A 166 -31.54 -6.66 -18.32
CA LYS A 166 -31.60 -7.04 -19.74
C LYS A 166 -32.62 -8.15 -19.99
N SER A 167 -32.69 -9.14 -19.11
CA SER A 167 -33.70 -10.21 -19.19
C SER A 167 -35.10 -9.63 -19.08
N ASP A 168 -35.36 -8.78 -18.09
CA ASP A 168 -36.66 -8.13 -17.88
C ASP A 168 -37.08 -7.30 -19.10
N VAL A 169 -36.15 -6.54 -19.69
CA VAL A 169 -36.40 -5.78 -20.93
C VAL A 169 -36.75 -6.70 -22.10
N SER A 170 -36.14 -7.89 -22.19
CA SER A 170 -36.47 -8.87 -23.23
C SER A 170 -37.86 -9.47 -23.04
N VAL A 171 -38.25 -9.76 -21.80
CA VAL A 171 -39.61 -10.22 -21.47
C VAL A 171 -40.63 -9.15 -21.84
N LEU A 172 -40.40 -7.91 -21.40
CA LEU A 172 -41.32 -6.80 -21.66
C LEU A 172 -41.49 -6.53 -23.17
N ARG A 173 -40.44 -6.70 -23.98
CA ARG A 173 -40.55 -6.63 -25.44
C ARG A 173 -41.47 -7.71 -26.01
N THR A 174 -41.36 -8.94 -25.51
CA THR A 174 -42.21 -10.06 -25.93
C THR A 174 -43.67 -9.82 -25.54
N ASP A 175 -43.91 -9.30 -24.34
CA ASP A 175 -45.26 -8.94 -23.88
C ASP A 175 -45.88 -7.84 -24.75
N VAL A 176 -45.09 -6.82 -25.11
CA VAL A 176 -45.54 -5.74 -26.00
C VAL A 176 -45.91 -6.27 -27.39
N ASP A 177 -45.12 -7.19 -27.95
CA ASP A 177 -45.41 -7.76 -29.27
C ASP A 177 -46.64 -8.68 -29.23
N THR A 178 -46.82 -9.43 -28.13
CA THR A 178 -48.04 -10.22 -27.88
C THR A 178 -49.27 -9.32 -27.81
N LEU A 179 -49.20 -8.24 -27.02
CA LEU A 179 -50.32 -7.30 -26.87
C LEU A 179 -50.68 -6.61 -28.20
N LYS A 180 -49.69 -6.29 -29.05
CA LYS A 180 -49.95 -5.78 -30.41
C LYS A 180 -50.71 -6.80 -31.27
N SER A 181 -50.35 -8.08 -31.17
CA SER A 181 -51.05 -9.15 -31.88
C SER A 181 -52.50 -9.26 -31.42
N ASP A 182 -52.73 -9.28 -30.10
CA ASP A 182 -54.07 -9.34 -29.51
C ASP A 182 -54.93 -8.14 -29.93
N VAL A 183 -54.37 -6.94 -29.94
CA VAL A 183 -55.04 -5.73 -30.45
C VAL A 183 -55.41 -5.86 -31.93
N SER A 184 -54.56 -6.50 -32.75
CA SER A 184 -54.86 -6.74 -34.16
C SER A 184 -56.02 -7.73 -34.32
N VAL A 185 -56.03 -8.82 -33.56
CA VAL A 185 -57.12 -9.81 -33.57
C VAL A 185 -58.44 -9.15 -33.15
N LEU A 186 -58.43 -8.40 -32.05
CA LEU A 186 -59.62 -7.72 -31.55
C LEU A 186 -60.18 -6.71 -32.57
N ARG A 187 -59.33 -6.05 -33.36
CA ARG A 187 -59.78 -5.19 -34.47
C ARG A 187 -60.51 -5.99 -35.54
N THR A 188 -59.98 -7.13 -35.94
CA THR A 188 -60.62 -8.02 -36.91
C THR A 188 -61.97 -8.53 -36.40
N ASP A 189 -62.05 -8.93 -35.12
CA ASP A 189 -63.30 -9.37 -34.50
C ASP A 189 -64.36 -8.25 -34.47
N VAL A 190 -63.96 -7.02 -34.15
CA VAL A 190 -64.83 -5.84 -34.17
C VAL A 190 -65.36 -5.57 -35.59
N ASP A 191 -64.50 -5.67 -36.61
CA ASP A 191 -64.91 -5.47 -38.00
C ASP A 191 -65.88 -6.57 -38.46
N SER A 192 -65.64 -7.84 -38.07
CA SER A 192 -66.56 -8.95 -38.34
C SER A 192 -67.91 -8.74 -37.69
N LEU A 193 -67.94 -8.39 -36.39
CA LEU A 193 -69.19 -8.14 -35.66
C LEU A 193 -69.97 -6.97 -36.27
N LYS A 194 -69.27 -5.94 -36.76
CA LYS A 194 -69.90 -4.82 -37.46
C LYS A 194 -70.55 -5.27 -38.78
N SER A 195 -69.93 -6.19 -39.51
CA SER A 195 -70.51 -6.81 -40.70
C SER A 195 -71.76 -7.62 -40.36
N ASP A 196 -71.68 -8.48 -39.34
CA ASP A 196 -72.82 -9.31 -38.90
C ASP A 196 -74.01 -8.45 -38.46
N VAL A 197 -73.76 -7.35 -37.73
CA VAL A 197 -74.79 -6.38 -37.37
C VAL A 197 -75.45 -5.75 -38.62
N SER A 198 -74.69 -5.47 -39.68
CA SER A 198 -75.24 -4.93 -40.94
C SER A 198 -76.10 -5.95 -41.67
N VAL A 199 -75.69 -7.23 -41.68
CA VAL A 199 -76.48 -8.32 -42.27
C VAL A 199 -77.79 -8.47 -41.50
N LEU A 200 -77.72 -8.55 -40.16
CA LEU A 200 -78.90 -8.70 -39.33
C LEU A 200 -79.89 -7.53 -39.48
N ARG A 201 -79.39 -6.30 -39.67
CA ARG A 201 -80.24 -5.14 -40.01
C ARG A 201 -80.99 -5.35 -41.33
N THR A 202 -80.30 -5.85 -42.36
CA THR A 202 -80.90 -6.15 -43.66
C THR A 202 -81.97 -7.24 -43.54
N ASP A 203 -81.69 -8.29 -42.78
CA ASP A 203 -82.64 -9.38 -42.52
C ASP A 203 -83.89 -8.88 -41.78
N VAL A 204 -83.71 -8.00 -40.78
CA VAL A 204 -84.82 -7.37 -40.05
C VAL A 204 -85.68 -6.52 -40.99
N ASP A 205 -85.06 -5.73 -41.88
CA ASP A 205 -85.78 -4.92 -42.86
C ASP A 205 -86.55 -5.80 -43.86
N SER A 206 -85.96 -6.91 -44.32
CA SER A 206 -86.62 -7.90 -45.17
C SER A 206 -87.82 -8.54 -44.47
N LEU A 207 -87.64 -9.02 -43.24
CA LEU A 207 -88.72 -9.64 -42.47
C LEU A 207 -89.86 -8.65 -42.20
N LYS A 208 -89.55 -7.37 -41.98
CA LYS A 208 -90.56 -6.32 -41.85
C LYS A 208 -91.36 -6.12 -43.14
N SER A 209 -90.71 -6.21 -44.30
CA SER A 209 -91.36 -6.20 -45.61
C SER A 209 -92.28 -7.41 -45.78
N ASP A 210 -91.80 -8.62 -45.48
CA ASP A 210 -92.57 -9.86 -45.57
C ASP A 210 -93.81 -9.83 -44.67
N VAL A 211 -93.67 -9.33 -43.44
CA VAL A 211 -94.80 -9.12 -42.51
C VAL A 211 -95.83 -8.14 -43.10
N SER A 212 -95.39 -7.10 -43.79
CA SER A 212 -96.28 -6.14 -44.45
C SER A 212 -97.04 -6.78 -45.62
N VAL A 213 -96.38 -7.62 -46.42
CA VAL A 213 -97.01 -8.38 -47.50
C VAL A 213 -98.04 -9.35 -46.92
N LEU A 214 -97.65 -10.15 -45.93
CA LEU A 214 -98.55 -11.12 -45.28
C LEU A 214 -99.77 -10.43 -44.65
N ARG A 215 -99.59 -9.24 -44.07
CA ARG A 215 -100.70 -8.44 -43.56
C ARG A 215 -101.68 -8.00 -44.67
N THR A 216 -101.16 -7.70 -45.85
CA THR A 216 -101.97 -7.36 -47.03
C THR A 216 -102.72 -8.58 -47.53
N ASP A 217 -102.06 -9.74 -47.63
CA ASP A 217 -102.67 -11.00 -48.03
C ASP A 217 -103.79 -11.43 -47.06
N VAL A 218 -103.56 -11.32 -45.75
CA VAL A 218 -104.59 -11.58 -44.72
C VAL A 218 -105.81 -10.67 -44.90
N ASN A 219 -105.60 -9.38 -45.20
CA ASN A 219 -106.71 -8.47 -45.46
C ASN A 219 -107.47 -8.82 -46.75
N SER A 220 -106.75 -9.25 -47.80
CA SER A 220 -107.36 -9.74 -49.04
C SER A 220 -108.19 -10.99 -48.78
N LEU A 221 -107.62 -11.98 -48.10
CA LEU A 221 -108.32 -13.23 -47.76
C LEU A 221 -109.54 -12.97 -46.88
N LYS A 222 -109.46 -12.03 -45.94
CA LYS A 222 -110.62 -11.60 -45.13
C LYS A 222 -111.73 -11.01 -46.02
N THR A 223 -111.37 -10.24 -47.04
CA THR A 223 -112.32 -9.68 -48.02
C THR A 223 -112.97 -10.79 -48.86
N ASP A 224 -112.17 -11.76 -49.31
CA ASP A 224 -112.68 -12.93 -50.05
C ASP A 224 -113.61 -13.79 -49.20
N VAL A 225 -113.28 -14.03 -47.92
CA VAL A 225 -114.16 -14.75 -46.97
C VAL A 225 -115.48 -14.01 -46.78
N ASN A 226 -115.46 -12.69 -46.63
CA ASN A 226 -116.69 -11.89 -46.53
C ASN A 226 -117.54 -12.01 -47.79
N ARG A 227 -116.91 -11.95 -48.98
CA ARG A 227 -117.60 -12.15 -50.26
C ARG A 227 -118.22 -13.54 -50.36
N LEU A 228 -117.47 -14.59 -50.03
CA LEU A 228 -117.98 -15.96 -50.03
C LEU A 228 -119.13 -16.14 -49.02
N THR A 229 -119.07 -15.48 -47.88
CA THR A 229 -120.16 -15.48 -46.88
C THR A 229 -121.42 -14.82 -47.45
N MET A 230 -121.29 -13.72 -48.19
CA MET A 230 -122.41 -13.09 -48.90
C MET A 230 -122.95 -14.02 -49.98
N ASP A 231 -122.09 -14.61 -50.81
CA ASP A 231 -122.48 -15.55 -51.88
C ASP A 231 -123.26 -16.74 -51.30
N VAL A 232 -122.81 -17.32 -50.17
CA VAL A 232 -123.52 -18.40 -49.46
C VAL A 232 -124.88 -17.93 -48.92
N SER A 233 -124.98 -16.70 -48.39
CA SER A 233 -126.25 -16.14 -47.94
C SER A 233 -127.25 -15.94 -49.08
N THR A 234 -126.78 -15.46 -50.23
CA THR A 234 -127.59 -15.34 -51.45
C THR A 234 -128.06 -16.72 -51.90
N LEU A 235 -127.14 -17.69 -52.02
CA LEU A 235 -127.47 -19.05 -52.44
C LEU A 235 -128.47 -19.72 -51.49
N ARG A 236 -128.37 -19.44 -50.18
CA ARG A 236 -129.35 -19.91 -49.20
C ARG A 236 -130.74 -19.30 -49.43
N THR A 237 -130.79 -18.02 -49.79
CA THR A 237 -132.05 -17.33 -50.14
C THR A 237 -132.65 -17.94 -51.40
N ASP A 238 -131.84 -18.17 -52.44
CA ASP A 238 -132.26 -18.83 -53.68
C ASP A 238 -132.81 -20.24 -53.42
N VAL A 239 -132.16 -21.02 -52.53
CA VAL A 239 -132.64 -22.35 -52.13
C VAL A 239 -133.98 -22.28 -51.38
N ASP A 240 -134.15 -21.31 -50.48
CA ASP A 240 -135.42 -21.10 -49.77
C ASP A 240 -136.56 -20.67 -50.72
N GLU A 241 -136.24 -19.87 -51.75
CA GLU A 241 -137.17 -19.51 -52.83
C GLU A 241 -137.57 -20.75 -53.65
N ILE A 242 -136.60 -21.52 -54.15
CA ILE A 242 -136.86 -22.79 -54.86
C ILE A 242 -137.68 -23.75 -54.00
N ARG A 243 -137.40 -23.84 -52.69
CA ARG A 243 -138.16 -24.68 -51.77
C ARG A 243 -139.62 -24.21 -51.65
N THR A 244 -139.85 -22.91 -51.66
CA THR A 244 -141.18 -22.31 -51.66
C THR A 244 -141.91 -22.63 -52.97
N ASP A 245 -141.24 -22.45 -54.11
CA ASP A 245 -141.76 -22.79 -55.44
C ASP A 245 -142.14 -24.27 -55.56
N VAL A 246 -141.27 -25.19 -55.11
CA VAL A 246 -141.56 -26.63 -55.06
C VAL A 246 -142.74 -26.94 -54.13
N GLY A 247 -142.85 -26.24 -53.00
CA GLY A 247 -144.00 -26.31 -52.12
C GLY A 247 -145.30 -25.88 -52.82
N GLY A 248 -145.23 -24.79 -53.59
CA GLY A 248 -146.29 -24.32 -54.48
C GLY A 248 -146.70 -25.39 -55.50
N LEU A 249 -145.75 -25.91 -56.28
CA LEU A 249 -145.99 -26.99 -57.25
C LEU A 249 -146.62 -28.23 -56.62
N LYS A 250 -146.20 -28.60 -55.40
CA LYS A 250 -146.76 -29.75 -54.68
C LYS A 250 -148.22 -29.50 -54.29
N ASN A 251 -148.56 -28.27 -53.89
CA ASN A 251 -149.94 -27.86 -53.63
C ASN A 251 -150.76 -27.89 -54.91
N ASP A 252 -150.25 -27.33 -56.01
CA ASP A 252 -150.90 -27.37 -57.32
C ASP A 252 -151.13 -28.80 -57.79
N MET A 253 -150.15 -29.70 -57.61
CA MET A 253 -150.28 -31.13 -57.90
C MET A 253 -151.35 -31.81 -57.03
N CYS A 254 -151.48 -31.42 -55.76
CA CYS A 254 -152.53 -31.91 -54.88
C CYS A 254 -153.92 -31.47 -55.37
N TRP A 255 -154.02 -30.22 -55.82
CA TRP A 255 -155.21 -29.68 -56.48
C TRP A 255 -155.54 -30.45 -57.76
N VAL A 256 -154.56 -30.68 -58.64
CA VAL A 256 -154.75 -31.46 -59.87
C VAL A 256 -155.19 -32.90 -59.56
N LYS A 257 -154.58 -33.57 -58.59
CA LYS A 257 -154.98 -34.93 -58.17
C LYS A 257 -156.41 -34.95 -57.64
N ARG A 258 -156.80 -33.99 -56.81
CA ARG A 258 -158.19 -33.85 -56.33
C ARG A 258 -159.15 -33.62 -57.48
N LEU A 259 -158.82 -32.72 -58.41
CA LEU A 259 -159.62 -32.45 -59.59
C LEU A 259 -159.79 -33.72 -60.44
N LEU A 260 -158.70 -34.46 -60.68
CA LEU A 260 -158.73 -35.72 -61.43
C LEU A 260 -159.59 -36.79 -60.73
N MET A 261 -159.53 -36.88 -59.40
CA MET A 261 -160.38 -37.78 -58.61
C MET A 261 -161.87 -37.41 -58.73
N VAL A 262 -162.20 -36.11 -58.73
CA VAL A 262 -163.58 -35.63 -58.99
C VAL A 262 -164.01 -35.92 -60.43
N MET A 263 -163.13 -35.71 -61.42
CA MET A 263 -163.45 -36.00 -62.83
C MET A 263 -163.64 -37.51 -63.08
N THR A 264 -162.81 -38.36 -62.50
CA THR A 264 -162.94 -39.82 -62.63
C THR A 264 -164.19 -40.34 -61.93
N THR A 265 -164.52 -39.85 -60.74
CA THR A 265 -165.77 -40.22 -60.04
C THR A 265 -167.01 -39.72 -60.78
N THR A 266 -166.98 -38.52 -61.37
CA THR A 266 -168.08 -38.01 -62.21
C THR A 266 -168.24 -38.76 -63.52
N LEU A 267 -167.14 -39.13 -64.20
CA LEU A 267 -167.17 -40.02 -65.37
C LEU A 267 -167.71 -41.41 -65.01
N LEU A 268 -167.31 -41.98 -63.87
CA LEU A 268 -167.86 -43.24 -63.36
C LEU A 268 -169.37 -43.13 -63.08
N MET A 269 -169.82 -42.04 -62.45
CA MET A 269 -171.24 -41.74 -62.23
C MET A 269 -172.00 -41.57 -63.55
N ALA A 270 -171.42 -40.87 -64.53
CA ALA A 270 -172.03 -40.70 -65.85
C ALA A 270 -172.12 -42.02 -66.62
N ALA A 271 -171.07 -42.86 -66.59
CA ALA A 271 -171.06 -44.19 -67.19
C ALA A 271 -172.08 -45.13 -66.52
N MET A 272 -172.19 -45.11 -65.19
CA MET A 272 -173.23 -45.85 -64.46
C MET A 272 -174.65 -45.38 -64.82
N LYS A 273 -174.84 -44.06 -65.00
CA LYS A 273 -176.11 -43.49 -65.43
C LYS A 273 -176.49 -43.88 -66.87
N TYR A 274 -175.50 -44.01 -67.76
CA TYR A 274 -175.70 -44.44 -69.14
C TYR A 274 -176.01 -45.94 -69.28
N MET A 275 -175.55 -46.78 -68.34
CA MET A 275 -175.92 -48.22 -68.29
C MET A 275 -177.29 -48.50 -67.65
N LEU A 276 -177.94 -47.50 -67.05
CA LEU A 276 -179.26 -47.60 -66.42
C LEU A 276 -180.39 -47.03 -67.30
N VAL A 277 -180.10 -46.72 -68.56
CA VAL A 277 -181.03 -46.35 -69.63
C VAL A 277 -181.00 -47.47 -70.67
#